data_AF-A0A925MEI8-F1
#
_entry.id   AF-A0A925MEI8-F1
#
_cell.length_a   1.000
_cell.length_b   1.000
_cell.length_c   1.000
_cell.angle_alpha   90.00
_cell.angle_beta   90.00
_cell.angle_gamma   90.00
#
_symmetry.space_group_name_H-M   'P 1'
#
loop_
_entity.id
_entity.type
_entity.pdbx_description
1 polymer ?
#
loop_
_entity_poly.entity_id
_entity_poly.type
_entity_poly.pdbx_seq_one_letter_code
_entity_poly.pdbx_strand_id
1 'polypeptide(L)'
;MAQTKYTGEEIQVLEGLEPVRKRPGMYIGGTGKDGYHHLLWEVVDNSIDEVINKHASRVDVTLHKDGKSATVEDNGRGIPVDIMPKFKKSALEVIYTTLHSGGKFERGKSYAVSGGLHGVGAAVVNALSSELIVTVKRDGERYEATFERGDTTSKLKKLGNARGTGTTVRFRPDDEVFGNKLHFDSDLIAERLEAKSYLHGGLEIVLTDETKSPPVVQTFVHPQGIAEYLPKLVSERGKTPVPASGTVFYVEKRDDDAKLGIELALQWTESTDDFIKTYVNSVPTPDGGTHDTGFRSAIVKAIRNYIATHKLDPKGVTLTAEDIREGVVAVLSTYVHDPQFQSQTKNRLNNPEVAGQVEGLVRPALENYLNSNPNWAQAVIARVIIAARAREASRAAHQAVTRKTAVSHRLNLPGKLADCSSTDPNDSELFIVEGESAGGSAKQGRDRRTQAILPLRGKVLNAEQATLTKVLENQELSNIVSALGTGIGKDFDGSRLRYHKVILLMDADSDGHHITTLLLTFFYRYLPQMIAGGWLYIA
;
A
#
# COMPACT_ATOMS: atom_id res chain seq x y z
N MET A 1 -45.08 -9.57 -22.79
CA MET A 1 -43.63 -9.80 -22.68
C MET A 1 -43.40 -11.28 -22.86
N ALA A 2 -42.60 -11.69 -23.85
CA ALA A 2 -42.24 -13.09 -24.01
C ALA A 2 -41.41 -13.53 -22.79
N GLN A 3 -41.80 -14.61 -22.13
CA GLN A 3 -40.98 -15.23 -21.08
C GLN A 3 -39.70 -15.75 -21.73
N THR A 4 -38.58 -15.07 -21.48
CA THR A 4 -37.25 -15.61 -21.72
C THR A 4 -37.09 -16.85 -20.84
N LYS A 5 -37.04 -18.02 -21.48
CA LYS A 5 -36.87 -19.31 -20.80
C LYS A 5 -35.40 -19.48 -20.43
N TYR A 6 -35.07 -19.29 -19.16
CA TYR A 6 -33.76 -19.67 -18.62
C TYR A 6 -33.60 -21.20 -18.66
N THR A 7 -32.74 -21.70 -19.55
CA THR A 7 -32.45 -23.13 -19.73
C THR A 7 -30.97 -23.42 -19.57
N GLY A 8 -30.59 -24.71 -19.55
CA GLY A 8 -29.19 -25.12 -19.45
C GLY A 8 -28.29 -24.61 -20.58
N GLU A 9 -28.85 -24.30 -21.76
CA GLU A 9 -28.10 -23.71 -22.89
C GLU A 9 -27.62 -22.28 -22.61
N GLU A 10 -28.24 -21.58 -21.66
CA GLU A 10 -27.84 -20.24 -21.23
C GLU A 10 -26.72 -20.27 -20.16
N ILE A 11 -26.30 -21.46 -19.70
CA ILE A 11 -25.19 -21.65 -18.77
C ILE A 11 -23.89 -21.69 -19.57
N GLN A 12 -23.12 -20.59 -19.51
CA GLN A 12 -21.80 -20.52 -20.12
C GLN A 12 -20.72 -21.03 -19.14
N VAL A 13 -19.99 -22.07 -19.54
CA VAL A 13 -18.78 -22.53 -18.85
C VAL A 13 -17.58 -21.90 -19.54
N LEU A 14 -16.71 -21.25 -18.78
CA LEU A 14 -15.48 -20.63 -19.27
C LEU A 14 -14.32 -21.58 -18.98
N GLU A 15 -13.54 -21.92 -20.00
CA GLU A 15 -12.44 -22.89 -19.89
C GLU A 15 -11.06 -22.21 -19.93
N GLY A 16 -10.04 -22.90 -19.40
CA GLY A 16 -8.66 -22.42 -19.43
C GLY A 16 -8.49 -21.06 -18.74
N LEU A 17 -8.00 -20.07 -19.51
CA LEU A 17 -7.73 -18.71 -19.04
C LEU A 17 -8.78 -17.68 -19.47
N GLU A 18 -9.85 -18.11 -20.14
CA GLU A 18 -10.99 -17.26 -20.51
C GLU A 18 -11.63 -16.52 -19.30
N PRO A 19 -11.80 -17.15 -18.11
CA PRO A 19 -12.32 -16.45 -16.94
C PRO A 19 -11.47 -15.23 -16.53
N VAL A 20 -10.15 -15.31 -16.68
CA VAL A 20 -9.22 -14.25 -16.32
C VAL A 20 -9.43 -13.03 -17.21
N ARG A 21 -9.52 -13.24 -18.53
CA ARG A 21 -9.78 -12.16 -19.50
C ARG A 21 -11.16 -11.54 -19.35
N LYS A 22 -12.18 -12.35 -19.01
CA LYS A 22 -13.56 -11.87 -18.85
C LYS A 22 -13.76 -11.10 -17.55
N ARG A 23 -13.01 -11.43 -16.49
CA ARG A 23 -13.13 -10.82 -15.15
C ARG A 23 -11.74 -10.49 -14.55
N PRO A 24 -10.93 -9.64 -15.20
CA PRO A 24 -9.55 -9.36 -14.77
C PRO A 24 -9.48 -8.76 -13.37
N GLY A 25 -10.47 -7.95 -12.98
CA GLY A 25 -10.51 -7.32 -11.65
C GLY A 25 -10.43 -8.29 -10.47
N MET A 26 -10.92 -9.54 -10.62
CA MET A 26 -10.81 -10.57 -9.59
C MET A 26 -9.38 -11.07 -9.38
N TYR A 27 -8.52 -10.94 -10.39
CA TYR A 27 -7.16 -11.48 -10.40
C TYR A 27 -6.09 -10.41 -10.20
N ILE A 28 -6.31 -9.19 -10.68
CA ILE A 28 -5.30 -8.12 -10.65
C ILE A 28 -5.79 -6.83 -10.00
N GLY A 29 -6.97 -6.84 -9.38
CA GLY A 29 -7.51 -5.67 -8.66
C GLY A 29 -8.15 -4.59 -9.54
N GLY A 30 -8.08 -4.71 -10.87
CA GLY A 30 -8.76 -3.82 -11.82
C GLY A 30 -8.07 -3.76 -13.18
N THR A 31 -8.60 -2.98 -14.12
CA THR A 31 -8.01 -2.73 -15.44
C THR A 31 -7.42 -1.32 -15.58
N GLY A 32 -7.29 -0.59 -14.46
CA GLY A 32 -6.61 0.70 -14.41
C GLY A 32 -5.09 0.57 -14.27
N LYS A 33 -4.43 1.70 -13.95
CA LYS A 33 -2.97 1.79 -13.75
C LYS A 33 -2.45 0.72 -12.78
N ASP A 34 -3.13 0.51 -11.65
CA ASP A 34 -2.68 -0.45 -10.63
C ASP A 34 -2.65 -1.89 -11.15
N GLY A 35 -3.72 -2.32 -11.83
CA GLY A 35 -3.79 -3.65 -12.44
C GLY A 35 -2.77 -3.84 -13.58
N TYR A 36 -2.51 -2.78 -14.35
CA TYR A 36 -1.49 -2.78 -15.40
C TYR A 36 -0.09 -3.03 -14.83
N HIS A 37 0.27 -2.33 -13.75
CA HIS A 37 1.55 -2.53 -13.05
C HIS A 37 1.59 -3.85 -12.29
N HIS A 38 0.44 -4.35 -11.83
CA HIS A 38 0.36 -5.63 -11.14
C HIS A 38 0.86 -6.81 -11.99
N LEU A 39 0.69 -6.74 -13.32
CA LEU A 39 1.28 -7.74 -14.21
C LEU A 39 2.81 -7.78 -14.10
N LEU A 40 3.47 -6.62 -14.05
CA LEU A 40 4.91 -6.53 -13.85
C LEU A 40 5.31 -7.04 -12.47
N TRP A 41 4.53 -6.69 -11.42
CA TRP A 41 4.80 -7.14 -10.06
C TRP A 41 4.76 -8.65 -9.93
N GLU A 42 3.82 -9.34 -10.59
CA GLU A 42 3.75 -10.81 -10.55
C GLU A 42 4.98 -11.46 -11.21
N VAL A 43 5.53 -10.87 -12.27
CA VAL A 43 6.78 -11.37 -12.88
C VAL A 43 7.98 -11.10 -11.99
N VAL A 44 8.13 -9.86 -11.49
CA VAL A 44 9.23 -9.47 -10.59
C VAL A 44 9.19 -10.29 -9.29
N ASP A 45 8.02 -10.49 -8.69
CA ASP A 45 7.86 -11.26 -7.45
C ASP A 45 8.29 -12.71 -7.63
N ASN A 46 8.05 -13.33 -8.80
CA ASN A 46 8.57 -14.67 -9.10
C ASN A 46 10.10 -14.71 -9.16
N SER A 47 10.75 -13.70 -9.73
CA SER A 47 12.21 -13.58 -9.71
C SER A 47 12.75 -13.32 -8.30
N ILE A 48 12.04 -12.53 -7.49
CA ILE A 48 12.38 -12.28 -6.08
C ILE A 48 12.23 -13.55 -5.23
N ASP A 49 11.28 -14.44 -5.55
CA ASP A 49 11.18 -15.73 -4.86
C ASP A 49 12.46 -16.57 -5.04
N GLU A 50 13.13 -16.51 -6.20
CA GLU A 50 14.45 -17.15 -6.37
C GLU A 50 15.53 -16.49 -5.49
N VAL A 51 15.44 -15.17 -5.26
CA VAL A 51 16.34 -14.44 -4.35
C VAL A 51 16.09 -14.84 -2.88
N ILE A 52 14.83 -14.86 -2.44
CA ILE A 52 14.43 -15.24 -1.08
C ILE A 52 14.98 -16.62 -0.72
N ASN A 53 15.02 -17.52 -1.71
CA ASN A 53 15.49 -18.90 -1.59
C ASN A 53 16.98 -19.07 -1.96
N LYS A 54 17.74 -17.97 -2.04
CA LYS A 54 19.22 -17.95 -2.21
C LYS A 54 19.69 -18.56 -3.54
N HIS A 55 18.85 -18.52 -4.57
CA HIS A 55 19.14 -19.04 -5.90
C HIS A 55 19.42 -17.96 -6.95
N ALA A 56 18.94 -16.74 -6.72
CA ALA A 56 19.23 -15.57 -7.55
C ALA A 56 19.93 -14.49 -6.70
N SER A 57 20.77 -13.70 -7.37
CA SER A 57 21.46 -12.54 -6.80
C SER A 57 21.29 -11.27 -7.63
N ARG A 58 20.68 -11.38 -8.81
CA ARG A 58 20.49 -10.29 -9.75
C ARG A 58 19.13 -10.39 -10.45
N VAL A 59 18.45 -9.26 -10.56
CA VAL A 59 17.22 -9.10 -11.36
C VAL A 59 17.36 -7.86 -12.23
N ASP A 60 17.16 -8.01 -13.54
CA ASP A 60 17.15 -6.93 -14.51
C ASP A 60 15.71 -6.68 -14.98
N VAL A 61 15.27 -5.43 -14.96
CA VAL A 61 13.97 -4.98 -15.45
C VAL A 61 14.18 -3.94 -16.54
N THR A 62 13.61 -4.18 -17.72
CA THR A 62 13.68 -3.27 -18.86
C THR A 62 12.29 -2.79 -19.24
N LEU A 63 12.09 -1.48 -19.25
CA LEU A 63 10.94 -0.83 -19.89
C LEU A 63 11.34 -0.46 -21.31
N HIS A 64 10.66 -1.05 -22.29
CA HIS A 64 10.99 -0.85 -23.70
C HIS A 64 10.50 0.50 -24.20
N LYS A 65 11.05 0.95 -25.34
CA LYS A 65 10.75 2.26 -25.97
C LYS A 65 9.26 2.56 -26.19
N ASP A 66 8.42 1.53 -26.32
CA ASP A 66 6.98 1.72 -26.51
C ASP A 66 6.24 2.12 -25.22
N GLY A 67 6.90 2.05 -24.07
CA GLY A 67 6.34 2.32 -22.73
C GLY A 67 5.24 1.36 -22.32
N LYS A 68 5.03 0.28 -23.06
CA LYS A 68 3.93 -0.69 -22.89
C LYS A 68 4.40 -2.11 -22.76
N SER A 69 5.63 -2.42 -23.15
CA SER A 69 6.23 -3.72 -22.95
C SER A 69 7.32 -3.65 -21.89
N ALA A 70 7.47 -4.75 -21.16
CA ALA A 70 8.50 -4.91 -20.14
C ALA A 70 9.18 -6.27 -20.28
N THR A 71 10.46 -6.32 -19.90
CA THR A 71 11.21 -7.55 -19.72
C THR A 71 11.70 -7.63 -18.29
N VAL A 72 11.60 -8.82 -17.67
CA VAL A 72 12.23 -9.14 -16.40
C VAL A 72 13.16 -10.34 -16.63
N GLU A 73 14.44 -10.22 -16.24
CA GLU A 73 15.43 -11.30 -16.27
C GLU A 73 15.98 -11.54 -14.86
N ASP A 74 16.11 -12.80 -14.47
CA ASP A 74 16.81 -13.21 -13.25
C ASP A 74 17.91 -14.22 -13.55
N ASN A 75 18.88 -14.32 -12.64
CA ASN A 75 19.92 -15.33 -12.67
C ASN A 75 19.64 -16.54 -11.76
N GLY A 76 18.35 -16.84 -11.52
CA GLY A 76 17.91 -17.95 -10.67
C GLY A 76 18.12 -19.32 -11.30
N ARG A 77 17.39 -20.33 -10.80
CA ARG A 77 17.49 -21.73 -11.30
C ARG A 77 16.93 -21.91 -12.71
N GLY A 78 16.08 -21.01 -13.18
CA GLY A 78 15.29 -21.18 -14.41
C GLY A 78 14.06 -22.06 -14.20
N ILE A 79 12.92 -21.67 -14.79
CA ILE A 79 11.67 -22.44 -14.74
C ILE A 79 11.89 -23.87 -15.30
N PRO A 80 11.36 -24.93 -14.66
CA PRO A 80 11.49 -26.29 -15.19
C PRO A 80 10.94 -26.43 -16.62
N VAL A 81 11.68 -27.13 -17.47
CA VAL A 81 11.36 -27.34 -18.89
C VAL A 81 10.91 -28.77 -19.21
N ASP A 82 11.00 -29.66 -18.23
CA ASP A 82 10.64 -31.07 -18.38
C ASP A 82 9.16 -31.26 -18.72
N ILE A 83 8.86 -32.32 -19.48
CA ILE A 83 7.49 -32.68 -19.80
C ILE A 83 6.80 -33.20 -18.54
N MET A 84 5.67 -32.59 -18.17
CA MET A 84 4.80 -33.08 -17.11
C MET A 84 3.92 -34.21 -17.64
N PRO A 85 4.10 -35.48 -17.21
CA PRO A 85 3.42 -36.64 -17.82
C PRO A 85 1.90 -36.54 -17.78
N LYS A 86 1.34 -35.96 -16.71
CA LYS A 86 -0.10 -35.75 -16.53
C LYS A 86 -0.70 -34.83 -17.59
N PHE A 87 0.03 -33.79 -17.99
CA PHE A 87 -0.46 -32.75 -18.91
C PHE A 87 0.07 -32.91 -20.33
N LYS A 88 1.10 -33.75 -20.53
CA LYS A 88 1.79 -33.95 -21.83
C LYS A 88 2.31 -32.64 -22.44
N LYS A 89 2.63 -31.67 -21.58
CA LYS A 89 3.16 -30.33 -21.89
C LYS A 89 4.40 -30.08 -21.03
N SER A 90 5.28 -29.17 -21.43
CA SER A 90 6.41 -28.77 -20.57
C SER A 90 5.88 -28.07 -19.31
N ALA A 91 6.63 -28.18 -18.20
CA ALA A 91 6.27 -27.50 -16.97
C ALA A 91 6.16 -25.97 -17.18
N LEU A 92 7.05 -25.39 -17.98
CA LEU A 92 6.96 -24.00 -18.44
C LEU A 92 5.59 -23.70 -19.09
N GLU A 93 5.16 -24.50 -20.07
CA GLU A 93 3.87 -24.28 -20.74
C GLU A 93 2.70 -24.40 -19.77
N VAL A 94 2.73 -25.38 -18.86
CA VAL A 94 1.67 -25.57 -17.86
C VAL A 94 1.55 -24.36 -16.93
N ILE A 95 2.68 -23.83 -16.43
CA ILE A 95 2.72 -22.67 -15.53
C ILE A 95 2.06 -21.43 -16.14
N TYR A 96 2.22 -21.23 -17.45
CA TYR A 96 1.67 -20.07 -18.16
C TYR A 96 0.28 -20.29 -18.75
N THR A 97 -0.23 -21.52 -18.82
CA THR A 97 -1.54 -21.82 -19.45
C THR A 97 -2.59 -22.39 -18.50
N THR A 98 -2.20 -22.74 -17.27
CA THR A 98 -3.07 -23.41 -16.30
C THR A 98 -3.08 -22.63 -14.99
N LEU A 99 -4.26 -22.23 -14.53
CA LEU A 99 -4.42 -21.65 -13.19
C LEU A 99 -4.10 -22.68 -12.10
N HIS A 100 -3.62 -22.18 -10.96
CA HIS A 100 -3.25 -23.00 -9.81
C HIS A 100 -2.18 -24.04 -10.14
N SER A 101 -1.19 -23.63 -10.93
CA SER A 101 -0.04 -24.47 -11.29
C SER A 101 1.26 -23.84 -10.82
N GLY A 102 2.15 -24.68 -10.27
CA GLY A 102 3.44 -24.22 -9.74
C GLY A 102 4.03 -25.17 -8.69
N GLY A 103 5.35 -25.11 -8.50
CA GLY A 103 6.05 -25.87 -7.45
C GLY A 103 5.87 -25.31 -6.04
N LYS A 104 5.01 -24.30 -5.88
CA LYS A 104 4.80 -23.54 -4.65
C LYS A 104 3.70 -24.12 -3.74
N PHE A 105 3.04 -25.20 -4.17
CA PHE A 105 1.95 -25.86 -3.42
C PHE A 105 2.41 -27.01 -2.52
N GLU A 106 3.53 -27.67 -2.83
CA GLU A 106 4.03 -28.78 -2.02
C GLU A 106 5.00 -28.28 -0.95
N ARG A 107 4.61 -28.46 0.32
CA ARG A 107 5.35 -28.04 1.51
C ARG A 107 6.80 -28.53 1.49
N GLY A 108 7.75 -27.61 1.66
CA GLY A 108 9.15 -27.90 2.04
C GLY A 108 10.05 -28.53 0.97
N LYS A 109 9.65 -28.66 -0.30
CA LYS A 109 10.48 -29.30 -1.34
C LYS A 109 11.18 -28.33 -2.30
N SER A 110 10.53 -27.25 -2.73
CA SER A 110 11.05 -26.38 -3.81
C SER A 110 11.28 -24.92 -3.40
N TYR A 111 10.49 -24.42 -2.44
CA TYR A 111 10.59 -23.08 -1.85
C TYR A 111 10.27 -23.17 -0.35
N ALA A 112 11.13 -22.60 0.49
CA ALA A 112 10.90 -22.53 1.95
C ALA A 112 9.94 -21.38 2.31
N VAL A 113 10.02 -20.27 1.55
CA VAL A 113 9.21 -19.06 1.70
C VAL A 113 8.94 -18.47 0.31
N SER A 114 7.71 -18.04 0.03
CA SER A 114 7.36 -17.38 -1.24
C SER A 114 6.23 -16.35 -1.08
N GLY A 115 6.29 -15.26 -1.84
CA GLY A 115 5.22 -14.26 -1.94
C GLY A 115 4.07 -14.68 -2.88
N GLY A 116 4.27 -15.68 -3.74
CA GLY A 116 3.30 -16.11 -4.75
C GLY A 116 2.71 -17.48 -4.47
N LEU A 117 1.62 -17.56 -3.70
CA LEU A 117 1.09 -18.85 -3.23
C LEU A 117 -0.03 -19.46 -4.05
N HIS A 118 -0.73 -18.65 -4.84
CA HIS A 118 -1.95 -19.12 -5.52
C HIS A 118 -1.67 -19.86 -6.83
N GLY A 119 -0.43 -19.80 -7.35
CA GLY A 119 -0.03 -20.41 -8.63
C GLY A 119 -0.84 -19.90 -9.82
N VAL A 120 -1.30 -18.65 -9.77
CA VAL A 120 -2.08 -18.00 -10.84
C VAL A 120 -1.31 -16.89 -11.55
N GLY A 121 -0.31 -16.28 -10.91
CA GLY A 121 0.34 -15.06 -11.38
C GLY A 121 0.84 -15.12 -12.83
N ALA A 122 1.72 -16.09 -13.14
CA ALA A 122 2.29 -16.26 -14.48
C ALA A 122 1.20 -16.49 -15.56
N ALA A 123 0.20 -17.33 -15.25
CA ALA A 123 -0.92 -17.58 -16.15
C ALA A 123 -1.80 -16.34 -16.36
N VAL A 124 -2.01 -15.53 -15.31
CA VAL A 124 -2.75 -14.26 -15.41
C VAL A 124 -2.00 -13.25 -16.27
N VAL A 125 -0.68 -13.14 -16.10
CA VAL A 125 0.15 -12.27 -16.95
C VAL A 125 0.05 -12.70 -18.41
N ASN A 126 0.10 -14.00 -18.71
CA ASN A 126 -0.11 -14.49 -20.08
C ASN A 126 -1.52 -14.18 -20.60
N ALA A 127 -2.56 -14.52 -19.83
CA ALA A 127 -3.95 -14.29 -20.22
C ALA A 127 -4.22 -12.81 -20.58
N LEU A 128 -3.61 -11.88 -19.85
CA LEU A 128 -3.82 -10.44 -19.98
C LEU A 128 -2.76 -9.74 -20.85
N SER A 129 -1.90 -10.49 -21.54
CA SER A 129 -0.92 -9.95 -22.50
C SER A 129 -1.30 -10.25 -23.94
N SER A 130 -1.07 -9.30 -24.85
CA SER A 130 -1.17 -9.53 -26.30
C SER A 130 0.02 -10.33 -26.82
N GLU A 131 1.17 -10.25 -26.15
CA GLU A 131 2.37 -11.02 -26.48
C GLU A 131 3.11 -11.34 -25.19
N LEU A 132 3.55 -12.59 -25.05
CA LEU A 132 4.41 -13.02 -23.97
C LEU A 132 5.45 -14.03 -24.48
N ILE A 133 6.72 -13.78 -24.16
CA ILE A 133 7.86 -14.63 -24.54
C ILE A 133 8.61 -15.00 -23.26
N VAL A 134 8.82 -16.30 -23.06
CA VAL A 134 9.60 -16.82 -21.93
C VAL A 134 10.82 -17.53 -22.47
N THR A 135 11.98 -17.08 -22.04
CA THR A 135 13.27 -17.69 -22.35
C THR A 135 13.89 -18.22 -21.07
N VAL A 136 14.30 -19.49 -21.06
CA VAL A 136 14.91 -20.15 -19.89
C VAL A 136 16.31 -20.63 -20.25
N LYS A 137 17.28 -20.32 -19.39
CA LYS A 137 18.62 -20.92 -19.40
C LYS A 137 18.66 -21.96 -18.28
N ARG A 138 18.78 -23.24 -18.64
CA ARG A 138 18.80 -24.35 -17.67
C ARG A 138 19.51 -25.56 -18.26
N ASP A 139 20.26 -26.29 -17.41
CA ASP A 139 20.96 -27.53 -17.79
C ASP A 139 21.90 -27.37 -19.01
N GLY A 140 22.55 -26.20 -19.14
CA GLY A 140 23.48 -25.88 -20.22
C GLY A 140 22.83 -25.49 -21.56
N GLU A 141 21.50 -25.36 -21.58
CA GLU A 141 20.70 -25.14 -22.78
C GLU A 141 19.78 -23.92 -22.63
N ARG A 142 19.39 -23.34 -23.76
CA ARG A 142 18.41 -22.26 -23.83
C ARG A 142 17.13 -22.74 -24.46
N TYR A 143 16.00 -22.42 -23.84
CA TYR A 143 14.67 -22.76 -24.31
C TYR A 143 13.83 -21.51 -24.46
N GLU A 144 12.89 -21.51 -25.39
CA GLU A 144 11.94 -20.41 -25.61
C GLU A 144 10.52 -20.97 -25.84
N ALA A 145 9.53 -20.31 -25.25
CA ALA A 145 8.12 -20.51 -25.56
C ALA A 145 7.45 -19.16 -25.73
N THR A 146 6.49 -19.09 -26.67
CA THR A 146 5.75 -17.87 -26.98
C THR A 146 4.26 -18.09 -26.77
N PHE A 147 3.60 -17.04 -26.29
CA PHE A 147 2.19 -17.05 -25.95
C PHE A 147 1.52 -15.75 -26.41
N GLU A 148 0.21 -15.85 -26.64
CA GLU A 148 -0.65 -14.73 -27.04
C GLU A 148 -1.99 -14.92 -26.32
N ARG A 149 -2.40 -13.94 -25.51
CA ARG A 149 -3.72 -13.89 -24.87
C ARG A 149 -4.08 -15.12 -24.05
N GLY A 150 -3.09 -15.78 -23.44
CA GLY A 150 -3.26 -17.01 -22.66
C GLY A 150 -2.93 -18.29 -23.42
N ASP A 151 -2.89 -18.25 -24.75
CA ASP A 151 -2.66 -19.43 -25.59
C ASP A 151 -1.20 -19.59 -25.98
N THR A 152 -0.75 -20.84 -26.12
CA THR A 152 0.60 -21.15 -26.60
C THR A 152 0.67 -20.99 -28.12
N THR A 153 1.44 -20.01 -28.60
CA THR A 153 1.63 -19.78 -30.04
C THR A 153 2.77 -20.61 -30.61
N SER A 154 3.80 -20.89 -29.80
CA SER A 154 4.82 -21.88 -30.16
C SER A 154 5.21 -22.76 -28.99
N LYS A 155 5.22 -24.08 -29.23
CA LYS A 155 5.69 -25.07 -28.26
C LYS A 155 7.15 -24.79 -27.91
N LEU A 156 7.58 -25.24 -26.72
CA LEU A 156 8.94 -25.06 -26.22
C LEU A 156 10.00 -25.45 -27.25
N LYS A 157 10.77 -24.47 -27.72
CA LYS A 157 11.87 -24.66 -28.67
C LYS A 157 13.20 -24.66 -27.93
N LYS A 158 14.07 -25.60 -28.28
CA LYS A 158 15.47 -25.59 -27.85
C LYS A 158 16.27 -24.68 -28.80
N LEU A 159 16.81 -23.59 -28.28
CA LEU A 159 17.57 -22.59 -29.03
C LEU A 159 19.08 -22.85 -29.07
N GLY A 160 19.54 -23.91 -28.38
CA GLY A 160 20.94 -24.34 -28.31
C GLY A 160 21.63 -24.00 -26.99
N ASN A 161 22.94 -24.24 -26.94
CA ASN A 161 23.73 -24.15 -25.72
C ASN A 161 23.72 -22.74 -25.10
N ALA A 162 23.66 -22.67 -23.78
CA ALA A 162 23.79 -21.43 -23.01
C ALA A 162 24.65 -21.60 -21.76
N ARG A 163 25.29 -20.51 -21.34
CA ARG A 163 26.01 -20.43 -20.06
C ARG A 163 25.13 -19.77 -19.01
N GLY A 164 25.31 -20.19 -17.76
CA GLY A 164 24.53 -19.72 -16.62
C GLY A 164 23.13 -20.31 -16.58
N THR A 165 22.33 -19.83 -15.63
CA THR A 165 20.94 -20.20 -15.41
C THR A 165 20.09 -18.95 -15.26
N GLY A 166 18.78 -19.09 -15.44
CA GLY A 166 17.85 -17.98 -15.22
C GLY A 166 16.62 -18.03 -16.10
N THR A 167 15.70 -17.10 -15.85
CA THR A 167 14.49 -16.91 -16.64
C THR A 167 14.42 -15.47 -17.14
N THR A 168 14.03 -15.29 -18.39
CA THR A 168 13.69 -14.00 -18.98
C THR A 168 12.22 -14.05 -19.42
N VAL A 169 11.41 -13.10 -18.95
CA VAL A 169 10.00 -12.97 -19.32
C VAL A 169 9.81 -11.60 -19.94
N ARG A 170 9.46 -11.58 -21.23
CA ARG A 170 9.04 -10.37 -21.95
C ARG A 170 7.54 -10.43 -22.17
N PHE A 171 6.83 -9.34 -21.89
CA PHE A 171 5.39 -9.29 -22.13
C PHE A 171 4.92 -7.89 -22.49
N ARG A 172 3.76 -7.83 -23.16
CA ARG A 172 3.02 -6.61 -23.47
C ARG A 172 1.57 -6.78 -23.04
N PRO A 173 1.07 -6.01 -22.05
CA PRO A 173 -0.34 -6.05 -21.66
C PRO A 173 -1.27 -5.75 -22.84
N ASP A 174 -2.42 -6.43 -22.88
CA ASP A 174 -3.35 -6.38 -24.00
C ASP A 174 -4.18 -5.08 -24.00
N ASP A 175 -4.07 -4.29 -25.08
CA ASP A 175 -4.83 -3.05 -25.26
C ASP A 175 -6.36 -3.33 -25.31
N GLU A 176 -6.82 -4.55 -25.63
CA GLU A 176 -8.25 -4.93 -25.54
C GLU A 176 -8.79 -4.99 -24.10
N VAL A 177 -7.93 -5.28 -23.14
CA VAL A 177 -8.30 -5.41 -21.71
C VAL A 177 -8.12 -4.08 -20.98
N PHE A 178 -6.99 -3.42 -21.23
CA PHE A 178 -6.54 -2.25 -20.48
C PHE A 178 -6.83 -0.91 -21.18
N GLY A 179 -7.20 -0.96 -22.46
CA GLY A 179 -7.26 0.21 -23.31
C GLY A 179 -5.87 0.68 -23.75
N ASN A 180 -5.84 1.50 -24.80
CA ASN A 180 -4.59 1.88 -25.47
C ASN A 180 -3.83 3.06 -24.83
N LYS A 181 -4.33 3.64 -23.73
CA LYS A 181 -3.76 4.85 -23.11
C LYS A 181 -2.81 4.57 -21.95
N LEU A 182 -2.77 3.34 -21.43
CA LEU A 182 -1.94 2.99 -20.30
C LEU A 182 -0.50 2.69 -20.73
N HIS A 183 0.42 3.12 -19.87
CA HIS A 183 1.87 2.92 -20.00
C HIS A 183 2.44 2.59 -18.61
N PHE A 184 3.58 1.92 -18.60
CA PHE A 184 4.35 1.71 -17.38
C PHE A 184 4.91 3.04 -16.86
N ASP A 185 4.76 3.26 -15.56
CA ASP A 185 5.28 4.40 -14.83
C ASP A 185 6.66 4.05 -14.27
N SER A 186 7.69 4.62 -14.88
CA SER A 186 9.10 4.37 -14.56
C SER A 186 9.44 4.74 -13.11
N ASP A 187 8.87 5.82 -12.57
CA ASP A 187 9.19 6.31 -11.22
C ASP A 187 8.56 5.39 -10.16
N LEU A 188 7.32 4.96 -10.38
CA LEU A 188 6.66 3.96 -9.53
C LEU A 188 7.42 2.63 -9.53
N ILE A 189 7.97 2.24 -10.69
CA ILE A 189 8.77 1.01 -10.84
C ILE A 189 10.12 1.15 -10.13
N ALA A 190 10.81 2.26 -10.32
CA ALA A 190 12.05 2.55 -9.61
C ALA A 190 11.85 2.48 -8.08
N GLU A 191 10.84 3.15 -7.54
CA GLU A 191 10.56 3.16 -6.10
C GLU A 191 10.32 1.74 -5.56
N ARG A 192 9.53 0.93 -6.27
CA ARG A 192 9.19 -0.43 -5.81
C ARG A 192 10.37 -1.41 -5.95
N LEU A 193 11.18 -1.27 -7.00
CA LEU A 193 12.39 -2.08 -7.18
C LEU A 193 13.45 -1.71 -6.14
N GLU A 194 13.67 -0.43 -5.88
CA GLU A 194 14.59 0.03 -4.83
C GLU A 194 14.15 -0.46 -3.45
N ALA A 195 12.85 -0.40 -3.13
CA ALA A 195 12.35 -0.98 -1.88
C ALA A 195 12.69 -2.48 -1.76
N LYS A 196 12.62 -3.24 -2.87
CA LYS A 196 12.95 -4.69 -2.87
C LYS A 196 14.43 -4.97 -2.68
N SER A 197 15.34 -4.14 -3.18
CA SER A 197 16.78 -4.31 -2.94
C SER A 197 17.15 -4.03 -1.48
N TYR A 198 16.40 -3.20 -0.75
CA TYR A 198 16.53 -3.07 0.70
C TYR A 198 16.00 -4.29 1.47
N LEU A 199 14.93 -4.94 1.01
CA LEU A 199 14.38 -6.13 1.67
C LEU A 199 15.28 -7.37 1.52
N HIS A 200 16.25 -7.32 0.60
CA HIS A 200 17.17 -8.42 0.32
C HIS A 200 18.59 -7.88 0.24
N GLY A 201 19.24 -7.80 1.41
CA GLY A 201 20.63 -7.34 1.52
C GLY A 201 21.54 -8.03 0.51
N GLY A 202 22.15 -7.24 -0.38
CA GLY A 202 23.08 -7.73 -1.42
C GLY A 202 22.44 -8.14 -2.76
N LEU A 203 21.11 -8.06 -2.91
CA LEU A 203 20.46 -8.21 -4.21
C LEU A 203 20.80 -7.01 -5.13
N GLU A 204 21.25 -7.30 -6.34
CA GLU A 204 21.39 -6.31 -7.41
C GLU A 204 20.12 -6.25 -8.26
N ILE A 205 19.47 -5.09 -8.30
CA ILE A 205 18.37 -4.83 -9.22
C ILE A 205 18.77 -3.74 -10.21
N VAL A 206 18.62 -4.00 -11.50
CA VAL A 206 18.90 -3.02 -12.56
C VAL A 206 17.59 -2.66 -13.26
N LEU A 207 17.22 -1.38 -13.27
CA LEU A 207 16.13 -0.84 -14.07
C LEU A 207 16.70 -0.11 -15.28
N THR A 208 16.37 -0.57 -16.48
CA THR A 208 16.66 0.11 -17.74
C THR A 208 15.38 0.70 -18.31
N ASP A 209 15.30 2.02 -18.38
CA ASP A 209 14.17 2.77 -18.95
C ASP A 209 14.54 3.28 -20.35
N GLU A 210 14.09 2.55 -21.38
CA GLU A 210 14.29 2.91 -22.79
C GLU A 210 13.22 3.89 -23.31
N THR A 211 12.21 4.25 -22.50
CA THR A 211 11.23 5.27 -22.90
C THR A 211 11.87 6.66 -22.96
N LYS A 212 13.00 6.84 -22.26
CA LYS A 212 13.83 8.05 -22.26
C LYS A 212 14.92 7.96 -23.33
N SER A 213 15.32 9.13 -23.85
CA SER A 213 16.40 9.24 -24.86
C SER A 213 17.45 10.25 -24.39
N PRO A 214 18.67 9.82 -24.00
CA PRO A 214 19.15 8.44 -23.99
C PRO A 214 18.45 7.57 -22.93
N PRO A 215 18.49 6.22 -23.05
CA PRO A 215 17.97 5.32 -22.03
C PRO A 215 18.59 5.60 -20.66
N VAL A 216 17.77 5.56 -19.62
CA VAL A 216 18.21 5.77 -18.24
C VAL A 216 18.38 4.42 -17.56
N VAL A 217 19.54 4.18 -16.96
CA VAL A 217 19.84 2.96 -16.21
C VAL A 217 20.02 3.31 -14.74
N GLN A 218 19.30 2.61 -13.88
CA GLN A 218 19.40 2.74 -12.42
C GLN A 218 19.76 1.38 -11.83
N THR A 219 20.74 1.34 -10.94
CA THR A 219 21.18 0.12 -10.25
C THR A 219 20.96 0.29 -8.76
N PHE A 220 20.23 -0.64 -8.16
CA PHE A 220 19.91 -0.65 -6.74
C PHE A 220 20.62 -1.82 -6.07
N VAL A 221 21.47 -1.53 -5.09
CA VAL A 221 22.18 -2.51 -4.25
C VAL A 221 22.31 -1.93 -2.84
N HIS A 222 21.75 -2.60 -1.85
CA HIS A 222 21.77 -2.14 -0.45
C HIS A 222 22.24 -3.28 0.47
N PRO A 223 23.55 -3.43 0.72
CA PRO A 223 24.10 -4.57 1.46
C PRO A 223 23.62 -4.67 2.91
N GLN A 224 23.30 -3.56 3.58
CA GLN A 224 22.80 -3.58 4.96
C GLN A 224 21.27 -3.66 5.03
N GLY A 225 20.60 -3.91 3.91
CA GLY A 225 19.16 -4.19 3.86
C GLY A 225 18.29 -3.09 4.48
N ILE A 226 17.28 -3.46 5.27
CA ILE A 226 16.31 -2.50 5.79
C ILE A 226 16.90 -1.53 6.82
N ALA A 227 18.09 -1.83 7.37
CA ALA A 227 18.82 -0.91 8.25
C ALA A 227 19.27 0.36 7.51
N GLU A 228 19.59 0.26 6.21
CA GLU A 228 19.86 1.40 5.33
C GLU A 228 18.56 2.05 4.83
N TYR A 229 17.46 1.29 4.72
CA TYR A 229 16.19 1.82 4.23
C TYR A 229 15.54 2.80 5.22
N LEU A 230 15.58 2.47 6.51
CA LEU A 230 14.90 3.28 7.52
C LEU A 230 15.41 4.73 7.57
N PRO A 231 16.73 5.02 7.60
CA PRO A 231 17.23 6.40 7.54
C PRO A 231 16.73 7.18 6.33
N LYS A 232 16.62 6.54 5.15
CA LYS A 232 16.03 7.15 3.95
C LYS A 232 14.58 7.56 4.20
N LEU A 233 13.75 6.65 4.72
CA LEU A 233 12.36 6.95 5.05
C LEU A 233 12.24 8.07 6.08
N VAL A 234 13.05 8.05 7.12
CA VAL A 234 13.06 9.11 8.16
C VAL A 234 13.43 10.47 7.55
N SER A 235 14.41 10.50 6.64
CA SER A 235 14.80 11.71 5.90
C SER A 235 13.66 12.25 5.03
N GLU A 236 12.99 11.38 4.26
CA GLU A 236 11.84 11.75 3.43
C GLU A 236 10.68 12.33 4.24
N ARG A 237 10.50 11.86 5.49
CA ARG A 237 9.53 12.41 6.42
C ARG A 237 9.90 13.80 6.96
N GLY A 238 11.19 14.17 6.93
CA GLY A 238 11.68 15.49 7.33
C GLY A 238 11.48 15.83 8.81
N LYS A 239 11.35 14.82 9.68
CA LYS A 239 11.18 15.01 11.14
C LYS A 239 12.40 14.53 11.89
N THR A 240 12.78 15.27 12.94
CA THR A 240 13.96 14.97 13.75
C THR A 240 13.86 13.56 14.35
N PRO A 241 14.89 12.71 14.18
CA PRO A 241 14.96 11.42 14.84
C PRO A 241 15.02 11.56 16.37
N VAL A 242 14.44 10.59 17.07
CA VAL A 242 14.48 10.45 18.52
C VAL A 242 15.00 9.05 18.86
N PRO A 243 16.18 8.94 19.50
CA PRO A 243 17.09 10.02 19.92
C PRO A 243 17.77 10.73 18.74
N ALA A 244 18.20 11.98 18.97
CA ALA A 244 18.86 12.83 17.97
C ALA A 244 20.19 12.26 17.43
N SER A 245 20.75 11.24 18.08
CA SER A 245 21.89 10.49 17.55
C SER A 245 21.58 9.74 16.25
N GLY A 246 20.30 9.61 15.89
CA GLY A 246 19.88 8.86 14.70
C GLY A 246 20.02 7.34 14.85
N THR A 247 20.30 6.84 16.06
CA THR A 247 20.47 5.41 16.31
C THR A 247 19.16 4.65 16.07
N VAL A 248 19.24 3.66 15.19
CA VAL A 248 18.12 2.79 14.79
C VAL A 248 18.09 1.53 15.65
N PHE A 249 16.89 1.11 16.06
CA PHE A 249 16.69 -0.24 16.56
C PHE A 249 16.61 -1.18 15.37
N TYR A 250 17.50 -2.16 15.30
CA TYR A 250 17.51 -3.21 14.29
C TYR A 250 17.48 -4.57 14.97
N VAL A 251 16.64 -5.47 14.45
CA VAL A 251 16.63 -6.88 14.85
C VAL A 251 16.31 -7.76 13.65
N GLU A 252 17.10 -8.80 13.48
CA GLU A 252 16.84 -9.88 12.54
C GLU A 252 16.73 -11.18 13.32
N LYS A 253 15.63 -11.90 13.10
CA LYS A 253 15.40 -13.24 13.61
C LYS A 253 14.89 -14.08 12.47
N ARG A 254 15.83 -14.73 11.78
CA ARG A 254 15.55 -15.65 10.68
C ARG A 254 16.13 -17.01 11.05
N ASP A 255 15.25 -17.98 11.13
CA ASP A 255 15.59 -19.39 11.29
C ASP A 255 14.89 -20.13 10.15
N ASP A 256 15.67 -20.81 9.31
CA ASP A 256 15.17 -21.46 8.10
C ASP A 256 14.19 -22.61 8.42
N ASP A 257 14.23 -23.16 9.65
CA ASP A 257 13.29 -24.18 10.16
C ASP A 257 12.06 -23.57 10.88
N ALA A 258 12.08 -22.26 11.16
CA ALA A 258 10.98 -21.60 11.84
C ALA A 258 9.83 -21.25 10.89
N LYS A 259 8.59 -21.34 11.42
CA LYS A 259 7.37 -20.99 10.66
C LYS A 259 7.25 -19.48 10.35
N LEU A 260 8.01 -18.65 11.08
CA LEU A 260 8.03 -17.19 10.95
C LEU A 260 9.46 -16.68 11.21
N GLY A 261 9.97 -15.88 10.28
CA GLY A 261 11.11 -15.00 10.49
C GLY A 261 10.71 -13.52 10.45
N ILE A 262 11.51 -12.64 11.07
CA ILE A 262 11.35 -11.19 10.98
C ILE A 262 12.69 -10.50 10.74
N GLU A 263 12.62 -9.37 10.05
CA GLU A 263 13.67 -8.36 9.98
C GLU A 263 12.96 -7.01 10.25
N LEU A 264 13.42 -6.29 11.25
CA LEU A 264 12.75 -5.09 11.74
C LEU A 264 13.78 -3.98 11.98
N ALA A 265 13.55 -2.83 11.36
CA ALA A 265 14.19 -1.57 11.68
C ALA A 265 13.14 -0.55 12.13
N LEU A 266 13.36 0.11 13.28
CA LEU A 266 12.49 1.20 13.72
C LEU A 266 13.23 2.31 14.44
N GLN A 267 12.61 3.49 14.43
CA GLN A 267 13.08 4.70 15.07
C GLN A 267 11.90 5.60 15.43
N TRP A 268 11.95 6.25 16.59
CA TRP A 268 10.99 7.32 16.89
C TRP A 268 11.44 8.63 16.25
N THR A 269 10.50 9.52 15.99
CA THR A 269 10.74 10.86 15.46
C THR A 269 9.84 11.87 16.18
N GLU A 270 10.04 13.15 15.91
CA GLU A 270 9.14 14.22 16.34
C GLU A 270 7.82 14.28 15.56
N SER A 271 7.57 13.34 14.63
CA SER A 271 6.31 13.32 13.88
C SER A 271 5.10 13.04 14.78
N THR A 272 3.95 13.61 14.44
CA THR A 272 2.69 13.48 15.20
C THR A 272 1.83 12.28 14.79
N ASP A 273 2.40 11.38 14.01
CA ASP A 273 1.83 10.13 13.52
C ASP A 273 2.90 9.05 13.42
N ASP A 274 2.47 7.81 13.28
CA ASP A 274 3.34 6.71 12.91
C ASP A 274 3.37 6.49 11.38
N PHE A 275 4.47 5.93 10.91
CA PHE A 275 4.67 5.53 9.52
C PHE A 275 5.37 4.17 9.49
N ILE A 276 4.60 3.12 9.21
CA ILE A 276 5.06 1.74 9.29
C ILE A 276 4.88 1.09 7.92
N LYS A 277 5.98 0.76 7.24
CA LYS A 277 5.95 -0.07 6.04
C LYS A 277 6.08 -1.54 6.46
N THR A 278 5.13 -2.37 6.02
CA THR A 278 5.11 -3.80 6.34
C THR A 278 5.16 -4.65 5.08
N TYR A 279 5.89 -5.76 5.17
CA TYR A 279 6.08 -6.70 4.07
C TYR A 279 5.92 -8.14 4.59
N VAL A 280 5.33 -8.98 3.75
CA VAL A 280 5.24 -10.43 3.95
C VAL A 280 5.83 -11.09 2.73
N ASN A 281 6.94 -11.81 2.89
CA ASN A 281 7.66 -12.47 1.80
C ASN A 281 7.95 -11.50 0.64
N SER A 282 8.40 -10.29 0.97
CA SER A 282 8.74 -9.20 0.04
C SER A 282 7.58 -8.61 -0.77
N VAL A 283 6.36 -8.97 -0.41
CA VAL A 283 5.13 -8.36 -0.89
C VAL A 283 4.70 -7.27 0.08
N PRO A 284 4.48 -6.02 -0.38
CA PRO A 284 4.02 -4.95 0.49
C PRO A 284 2.58 -5.21 0.95
N THR A 285 2.31 -4.94 2.23
CA THR A 285 0.98 -5.05 2.83
C THR A 285 0.48 -3.66 3.28
N PRO A 286 0.03 -2.80 2.34
CA PRO A 286 -0.40 -1.43 2.65
C PRO A 286 -1.61 -1.38 3.59
N ASP A 287 -2.47 -2.39 3.54
CA ASP A 287 -3.66 -2.51 4.41
C ASP A 287 -3.33 -3.21 5.75
N GLY A 288 -2.03 -3.46 6.00
CA GLY A 288 -1.51 -4.10 7.21
C GLY A 288 -1.87 -5.59 7.29
N GLY A 289 -2.28 -6.04 8.48
CA GLY A 289 -2.64 -7.43 8.71
C GLY A 289 -2.32 -7.90 10.12
N THR A 290 -2.31 -9.21 10.30
CA THR A 290 -2.05 -9.83 11.60
C THR A 290 -0.61 -9.59 12.08
N HIS A 291 0.38 -9.59 11.19
CA HIS A 291 1.77 -9.22 11.49
C HIS A 291 1.92 -7.78 11.98
N ASP A 292 1.30 -6.82 11.29
CA ASP A 292 1.29 -5.40 11.69
C ASP A 292 0.61 -5.21 13.06
N THR A 293 -0.52 -5.89 13.27
CA THR A 293 -1.23 -5.85 14.57
C THR A 293 -0.35 -6.39 15.71
N GLY A 294 0.34 -7.52 15.49
CA GLY A 294 1.29 -8.10 16.43
C GLY A 294 2.46 -7.15 16.74
N PHE A 295 3.02 -6.52 15.71
CA PHE A 295 4.10 -5.54 15.84
C PHE A 295 3.68 -4.30 16.65
N ARG A 296 2.53 -3.70 16.31
CA ARG A 296 1.97 -2.56 17.04
C ARG A 296 1.71 -2.89 18.51
N SER A 297 1.19 -4.09 18.79
CA SER A 297 1.01 -4.59 20.16
C SER A 297 2.35 -4.74 20.89
N ALA A 298 3.37 -5.28 20.21
CA ALA A 298 4.70 -5.49 20.77
C ALA A 298 5.36 -4.19 21.24
N ILE A 299 5.34 -3.14 20.40
CA ILE A 299 5.88 -1.82 20.75
C ILE A 299 5.21 -1.29 22.03
N VAL A 300 3.87 -1.31 22.05
CA VAL A 300 3.09 -0.78 23.18
C VAL A 300 3.41 -1.53 24.47
N LYS A 301 3.47 -2.86 24.42
CA LYS A 301 3.76 -3.69 25.59
C LYS A 301 5.20 -3.53 26.08
N ALA A 302 6.18 -3.47 25.17
CA ALA A 302 7.59 -3.29 25.52
C ALA A 302 7.83 -1.94 26.24
N ILE A 303 7.30 -0.84 25.69
CA ILE A 303 7.45 0.49 26.27
C ILE A 303 6.74 0.59 27.63
N ARG A 304 5.50 0.07 27.74
CA ARG A 304 4.77 0.05 29.02
C ARG A 304 5.52 -0.76 30.08
N ASN A 305 6.04 -1.93 29.71
CA ASN A 305 6.78 -2.78 30.63
C ASN A 305 8.05 -2.07 31.14
N TYR A 306 8.78 -1.39 30.25
CA TYR A 306 9.94 -0.61 30.63
C TYR A 306 9.57 0.54 31.59
N ILE A 307 8.52 1.33 31.27
CA ILE A 307 8.05 2.42 32.13
C ILE A 307 7.69 1.92 33.53
N ALA A 308 6.92 0.82 33.62
CA ALA A 308 6.49 0.25 34.89
C ALA A 308 7.67 -0.30 35.71
N THR A 309 8.59 -1.01 35.07
CA THR A 309 9.78 -1.60 35.72
C THR A 309 10.69 -0.52 36.29
N HIS A 310 10.89 0.57 35.54
CA HIS A 310 11.77 1.68 35.92
C HIS A 310 11.05 2.81 36.67
N LYS A 311 9.74 2.67 36.95
CA LYS A 311 8.89 3.65 37.65
C LYS A 311 8.90 5.04 37.00
N LEU A 312 8.80 5.08 35.69
CA LEU A 312 8.87 6.30 34.86
C LEU A 312 7.48 6.87 34.49
N ASP A 313 6.42 6.47 35.21
CA ASP A 313 5.06 6.88 34.91
C ASP A 313 4.90 8.42 34.96
N PRO A 314 4.29 9.03 33.93
CA PRO A 314 4.07 10.46 33.93
C PRO A 314 3.00 10.86 34.95
N LYS A 315 3.33 11.80 35.84
CA LYS A 315 2.35 12.36 36.79
C LYS A 315 1.24 13.10 36.06
N GLY A 316 -0.01 12.75 36.38
CA GLY A 316 -1.20 13.47 35.90
C GLY A 316 -1.61 13.21 34.45
N VAL A 317 -0.97 12.24 33.77
CA VAL A 317 -1.29 11.90 32.37
C VAL A 317 -1.34 10.38 32.22
N THR A 318 -2.36 9.87 31.54
CA THR A 318 -2.46 8.45 31.21
C THR A 318 -1.91 8.19 29.81
N LEU A 319 -1.04 7.19 29.67
CA LEU A 319 -0.46 6.82 28.37
C LEU A 319 -1.39 5.85 27.60
N THR A 320 -1.85 6.29 26.44
CA THR A 320 -2.59 5.45 25.50
C THR A 320 -1.64 4.68 24.58
N ALA A 321 -2.17 3.71 23.83
CA ALA A 321 -1.36 2.94 22.89
C ALA A 321 -0.92 3.81 21.70
N GLU A 322 -1.75 4.78 21.33
CA GLU A 322 -1.50 5.76 20.28
C GLU A 322 -0.37 6.71 20.67
N ASP A 323 -0.33 7.17 21.92
CA ASP A 323 0.74 8.04 22.42
C ASP A 323 2.12 7.36 22.33
N ILE A 324 2.16 6.03 22.52
CA ILE A 324 3.39 5.24 22.44
C ILE A 324 3.87 5.08 20.98
N ARG A 325 2.93 4.87 20.06
CA ARG A 325 3.24 4.69 18.64
C ARG A 325 3.49 6.01 17.91
N GLU A 326 3.04 7.13 18.43
CA GLU A 326 3.22 8.44 17.81
C GLU A 326 4.71 8.72 17.51
N GLY A 327 5.01 9.06 16.25
CA GLY A 327 6.35 9.34 15.78
C GLY A 327 7.16 8.10 15.37
N VAL A 328 6.65 6.88 15.54
CA VAL A 328 7.33 5.67 15.08
C VAL A 328 7.44 5.67 13.56
N VAL A 329 8.67 5.55 13.05
CA VAL A 329 8.97 5.20 11.67
C VAL A 329 9.56 3.80 11.69
N ALA A 330 9.00 2.88 10.91
CA ALA A 330 9.45 1.48 10.93
C ALA A 330 9.32 0.78 9.57
N VAL A 331 10.20 -0.19 9.35
CA VAL A 331 10.14 -1.17 8.27
C VAL A 331 10.12 -2.55 8.92
N LEU A 332 9.05 -3.31 8.68
CA LEU A 332 8.91 -4.69 9.14
C LEU A 332 8.82 -5.62 7.94
N SER A 333 9.83 -6.44 7.73
CA SER A 333 9.79 -7.56 6.80
C SER A 333 9.53 -8.85 7.57
N THR A 334 8.52 -9.61 7.15
CA THR A 334 8.18 -10.91 7.74
C THR A 334 8.31 -12.02 6.71
N TYR A 335 8.84 -13.15 7.14
CA TYR A 335 9.03 -14.34 6.34
C TYR A 335 8.09 -15.41 6.87
N VAL A 336 6.92 -15.55 6.24
CA VAL A 336 5.85 -16.46 6.64
C VAL A 336 5.89 -17.67 5.73
N HIS A 337 5.89 -18.88 6.28
CA HIS A 337 5.93 -20.10 5.47
C HIS A 337 4.63 -20.34 4.67
N ASP A 338 3.46 -20.01 5.23
CA ASP A 338 2.15 -20.21 4.58
C ASP A 338 1.23 -18.98 4.75
N PRO A 339 1.57 -17.83 4.12
CA PRO A 339 0.76 -16.64 4.27
C PRO A 339 -0.61 -16.75 3.60
N GLN A 340 -1.64 -16.27 4.27
CA GLN A 340 -2.99 -16.21 3.77
C GLN A 340 -3.37 -14.74 3.63
N PHE A 341 -3.58 -14.30 2.40
CA PHE A 341 -3.98 -12.94 2.12
C PHE A 341 -5.50 -12.84 1.93
N GLN A 342 -6.06 -11.67 2.25
CA GLN A 342 -7.49 -11.41 2.07
C GLN A 342 -7.92 -11.43 0.59
N SER A 343 -7.01 -11.09 -0.33
CA SER A 343 -7.25 -10.99 -1.77
C SER A 343 -5.99 -11.35 -2.55
N GLN A 344 -6.15 -11.56 -3.87
CA GLN A 344 -5.02 -11.80 -4.78
C GLN A 344 -4.06 -10.62 -4.88
N THR A 345 -4.51 -9.38 -4.61
CA THR A 345 -3.62 -8.21 -4.56
C THR A 345 -2.67 -8.23 -3.37
N LYS A 346 -2.85 -9.17 -2.43
CA LYS A 346 -1.97 -9.43 -1.27
C LYS A 346 -1.78 -8.22 -0.34
N ASN A 347 -2.78 -7.32 -0.29
CA ASN A 347 -2.65 -6.09 0.49
C ASN A 347 -2.70 -6.29 2.01
N ARG A 348 -3.34 -7.37 2.48
CA ARG A 348 -3.57 -7.65 3.90
C ARG A 348 -3.36 -9.12 4.27
N LEU A 349 -2.53 -9.36 5.29
CA LEU A 349 -2.30 -10.71 5.86
C LEU A 349 -3.42 -11.09 6.85
N ASN A 350 -3.87 -12.35 6.80
CA ASN A 350 -5.01 -12.85 7.55
C ASN A 350 -4.71 -14.08 8.44
N ASN A 351 -3.46 -14.53 8.55
CA ASN A 351 -3.06 -15.63 9.46
C ASN A 351 -3.22 -15.22 10.94
N PRO A 352 -4.19 -15.75 11.70
CA PRO A 352 -4.43 -15.30 13.08
C PRO A 352 -3.24 -15.53 14.02
N GLU A 353 -2.50 -16.62 13.83
CA GLU A 353 -1.35 -17.02 14.64
C GLU A 353 -0.15 -16.07 14.50
N VAL A 354 0.00 -15.40 13.35
CA VAL A 354 1.17 -14.56 13.05
C VAL A 354 1.24 -13.35 13.98
N ALA A 355 0.10 -12.81 14.45
CA ALA A 355 0.09 -11.69 15.38
C ALA A 355 0.84 -12.01 16.70
N GLY A 356 0.54 -13.17 17.30
CA GLY A 356 1.18 -13.61 18.54
C GLY A 356 2.66 -13.96 18.33
N GLN A 357 3.00 -14.56 17.18
CA GLN A 357 4.37 -14.91 16.84
C GLN A 357 5.25 -13.67 16.62
N VAL A 358 4.80 -12.69 15.84
CA VAL A 358 5.51 -11.41 15.64
C VAL A 358 5.68 -10.70 16.98
N GLU A 359 4.62 -10.64 17.81
CA GLU A 359 4.73 -10.04 19.14
C GLU A 359 5.79 -10.73 20.00
N GLY A 360 5.80 -12.06 20.01
CA GLY A 360 6.78 -12.87 20.76
C GLY A 360 8.22 -12.71 20.29
N LEU A 361 8.45 -12.34 19.03
CA LEU A 361 9.80 -12.07 18.51
C LEU A 361 10.26 -10.63 18.79
N VAL A 362 9.37 -9.66 18.57
CA VAL A 362 9.66 -8.22 18.66
C VAL A 362 9.74 -7.74 20.10
N ARG A 363 8.75 -8.08 20.95
CA ARG A 363 8.66 -7.52 22.30
C ARG A 363 9.91 -7.82 23.13
N PRO A 364 10.39 -9.08 23.25
CA PRO A 364 11.59 -9.36 24.04
C PRO A 364 12.85 -8.69 23.47
N ALA A 365 12.96 -8.59 22.14
CA ALA A 365 14.10 -7.93 21.50
C ALA A 365 14.13 -6.43 21.83
N LEU A 366 12.97 -5.76 21.76
CA LEU A 366 12.84 -4.35 22.08
C LEU A 366 13.03 -4.09 23.58
N GLU A 367 12.48 -4.92 24.46
CA GLU A 367 12.69 -4.84 25.91
C GLU A 367 14.18 -4.99 26.27
N ASN A 368 14.87 -5.96 25.67
CA ASN A 368 16.31 -6.12 25.87
C ASN A 368 17.08 -4.89 25.40
N TYR A 369 16.76 -4.35 24.21
CA TYR A 369 17.43 -3.18 23.69
C TYR A 369 17.21 -1.93 24.54
N LEU A 370 15.99 -1.69 25.04
CA LEU A 370 15.67 -0.60 25.95
C LEU A 370 16.51 -0.68 27.24
N ASN A 371 16.69 -1.89 27.79
CA ASN A 371 17.49 -2.10 29.00
C ASN A 371 19.00 -1.96 28.74
N SER A 372 19.49 -2.39 27.58
CA SER A 372 20.89 -2.24 27.19
C SER A 372 21.25 -0.82 26.74
N ASN A 373 20.27 0.01 26.37
CA ASN A 373 20.48 1.38 25.87
C ASN A 373 19.66 2.42 26.65
N PRO A 374 20.01 2.72 27.92
CA PRO A 374 19.21 3.61 28.78
C PRO A 374 19.00 5.01 28.21
N ASN A 375 20.02 5.60 27.57
CA ASN A 375 19.90 6.94 26.97
C ASN A 375 18.88 6.96 25.82
N TRP A 376 18.87 5.90 25.01
CA TRP A 376 17.90 5.73 23.92
C TRP A 376 16.49 5.58 24.50
N ALA A 377 16.33 4.71 25.51
CA ALA A 377 15.05 4.47 26.17
C ALA A 377 14.48 5.75 26.82
N GLN A 378 15.31 6.51 27.53
CA GLN A 378 14.90 7.78 28.15
C GLN A 378 14.41 8.80 27.11
N ALA A 379 15.10 8.93 25.98
CA ALA A 379 14.69 9.84 24.90
C ALA A 379 13.34 9.44 24.31
N VAL A 380 13.13 8.15 24.04
CA VAL A 380 11.86 7.62 23.53
C VAL A 380 10.73 7.83 24.54
N ILE A 381 10.94 7.54 25.81
CA ILE A 381 9.92 7.72 26.86
C ILE A 381 9.56 9.19 27.03
N ALA A 382 10.54 10.09 27.00
CA ALA A 382 10.29 11.53 27.04
C ALA A 382 9.41 11.97 25.85
N ARG A 383 9.69 11.48 24.64
CA ARG A 383 8.89 11.73 23.43
C ARG A 383 7.46 11.22 23.55
N VAL A 384 7.26 10.03 24.11
CA VAL A 384 5.93 9.44 24.38
C VAL A 384 5.15 10.26 25.42
N ILE A 385 5.81 10.73 26.49
CA ILE A 385 5.17 11.59 27.49
C ILE A 385 4.75 12.93 26.89
N ILE A 386 5.56 13.49 25.98
CA ILE A 386 5.22 14.72 25.25
C ILE A 386 3.97 14.49 24.38
N ALA A 387 3.89 13.38 23.65
CA ALA A 387 2.71 13.01 22.86
C ALA A 387 1.44 12.98 23.72
N ALA A 388 1.51 12.25 24.85
CA ALA A 388 0.36 12.09 25.74
C ALA A 388 -0.09 13.42 26.37
N ARG A 389 0.85 14.29 26.75
CA ARG A 389 0.55 15.65 27.24
C ARG A 389 -0.12 16.51 26.17
N ALA A 390 0.38 16.45 24.92
CA ALA A 390 -0.21 17.18 23.80
C ALA A 390 -1.65 16.72 23.52
N ARG A 391 -1.91 15.40 23.56
CA ARG A 391 -3.26 14.84 23.44
C ARG A 391 -4.21 15.34 24.53
N GLU A 392 -3.79 15.30 25.80
CA GLU A 392 -4.62 15.80 26.90
C GLU A 392 -4.91 17.30 26.79
N ALA A 393 -3.91 18.09 26.40
CA ALA A 393 -4.08 19.53 26.16
C ALA A 393 -5.08 19.80 25.01
N SER A 394 -4.97 19.08 23.89
CA SER A 394 -5.90 19.16 22.77
C SER A 394 -7.32 18.77 23.18
N ARG A 395 -7.49 17.67 23.93
CA ARG A 395 -8.79 17.25 24.47
C ARG A 395 -9.40 18.31 25.39
N ALA A 396 -8.61 18.91 26.28
CA ALA A 396 -9.07 19.97 27.17
C ALA A 396 -9.50 21.22 26.38
N ALA A 397 -8.75 21.60 25.35
CA ALA A 397 -9.10 22.70 24.45
C ALA A 397 -10.42 22.41 23.70
N HIS A 398 -10.59 21.20 23.15
CA HIS A 398 -11.84 20.79 22.50
C HIS A 398 -13.02 20.80 23.45
N GLN A 399 -12.89 20.26 24.66
CA GLN A 399 -13.95 20.28 25.67
C GLN A 399 -14.32 21.70 26.10
N ALA A 400 -13.35 22.61 26.22
CA ALA A 400 -13.62 24.02 26.51
C ALA A 400 -14.42 24.69 25.37
N VAL A 401 -14.14 24.34 24.12
CA VAL A 401 -14.93 24.81 22.95
C VAL A 401 -16.32 24.15 22.92
N THR A 402 -16.43 22.84 23.16
CA THR A 402 -17.73 22.13 23.15
C THR A 402 -18.65 22.56 24.29
N ARG A 403 -18.11 22.86 25.48
CA ARG A 403 -18.90 23.44 26.57
C ARG A 403 -19.43 24.82 26.23
N LYS A 404 -18.67 25.63 25.49
CA LYS A 404 -19.14 26.94 25.02
C LYS A 404 -20.26 26.81 23.98
N THR A 405 -20.25 25.77 23.13
CA THR A 405 -21.33 25.52 22.16
C THR A 405 -22.53 24.78 22.75
N ALA A 406 -22.38 23.98 23.81
CA ALA A 406 -23.49 23.28 24.47
C ALA A 406 -24.51 24.22 25.16
N VAL A 407 -24.12 25.47 25.46
CA VAL A 407 -25.02 26.50 26.01
C VAL A 407 -25.91 27.12 24.91
N SER A 408 -25.66 26.87 23.63
CA SER A 408 -26.52 27.29 22.52
C SER A 408 -27.24 26.11 21.88
N HIS A 409 -28.54 25.98 22.11
CA HIS A 409 -29.42 24.95 21.51
C HIS A 409 -29.61 25.07 19.97
N ARG A 410 -28.83 25.91 19.28
CA ARG A 410 -28.72 25.94 17.82
C ARG A 410 -27.36 25.40 17.44
N LEU A 411 -27.31 24.41 16.54
CA LEU A 411 -26.07 24.13 15.80
C LEU A 411 -25.60 25.48 15.23
N ASN A 412 -24.44 25.98 15.69
CA ASN A 412 -23.79 27.14 15.09
C ASN A 412 -23.18 26.67 13.76
N LEU A 413 -24.05 26.45 12.78
CA LEU A 413 -23.62 26.25 11.41
C LEU A 413 -22.79 27.48 10.99
N PRO A 414 -21.71 27.29 10.23
CA PRO A 414 -20.94 28.41 9.73
C PRO A 414 -21.86 29.42 9.06
N GLY A 415 -21.77 30.70 9.42
CA GLY A 415 -22.65 31.73 8.85
C GLY A 415 -22.55 31.88 7.33
N LYS A 416 -21.52 31.29 6.72
CA LYS A 416 -21.30 31.21 5.26
C LYS A 416 -22.02 30.02 4.60
N LEU A 417 -22.37 28.98 5.34
CA LEU A 417 -23.02 27.80 4.80
C LEU A 417 -24.43 28.18 4.33
N ALA A 418 -24.66 28.09 3.02
CA ALA A 418 -26.01 28.07 2.49
C ALA A 418 -26.48 26.61 2.56
N ASP A 419 -27.32 26.27 3.55
CA ASP A 419 -27.78 24.89 3.75
C ASP A 419 -28.85 24.48 2.72
N CYS A 420 -29.12 23.18 2.59
CA CYS A 420 -30.26 22.62 1.85
C CYS A 420 -31.46 22.40 2.78
N SER A 421 -32.66 22.23 2.22
CA SER A 421 -33.86 21.98 3.03
C SER A 421 -34.10 20.50 3.35
N SER A 422 -33.49 19.58 2.61
CA SER A 422 -33.53 18.14 2.89
C SER A 422 -32.83 17.83 4.21
N THR A 423 -33.37 16.86 4.95
CA THR A 423 -32.76 16.31 6.16
C THR A 423 -32.30 14.86 5.99
N ASP A 424 -32.56 14.25 4.83
CA ASP A 424 -32.04 12.94 4.47
C ASP A 424 -30.59 13.10 3.96
N PRO A 425 -29.59 12.50 4.62
CA PRO A 425 -28.20 12.57 4.18
C PRO A 425 -27.94 11.93 2.81
N ASN A 426 -28.74 10.93 2.39
CA ASN A 426 -28.54 10.22 1.11
C ASN A 426 -28.83 11.10 -0.10
N ASP A 427 -29.82 11.99 0.05
CA ASP A 427 -30.25 12.92 -0.98
C ASP A 427 -29.50 14.26 -0.91
N SER A 428 -28.79 14.52 0.20
CA SER A 428 -28.15 15.81 0.47
C SER A 428 -26.71 15.86 -0.03
N GLU A 429 -26.39 16.93 -0.75
CA GLU A 429 -25.09 17.17 -1.38
C GLU A 429 -24.48 18.46 -0.82
N LEU A 430 -23.18 18.47 -0.51
CA LEU A 430 -22.44 19.66 -0.08
C LEU A 430 -21.41 20.03 -1.14
N PHE A 431 -21.55 21.22 -1.73
CA PHE A 431 -20.57 21.80 -2.63
C PHE A 431 -19.65 22.74 -1.85
N ILE A 432 -18.36 22.42 -1.82
CA ILE A 432 -17.32 23.31 -1.33
C ILE A 432 -16.79 24.07 -2.54
N VAL A 433 -16.81 25.41 -2.49
CA VAL A 433 -16.55 26.27 -3.66
C VAL A 433 -15.45 27.29 -3.41
N GLU A 434 -14.73 27.63 -4.46
CA GLU A 434 -13.65 28.62 -4.44
C GLU A 434 -14.20 30.06 -4.38
N GLY A 435 -14.09 30.69 -3.21
CA GLY A 435 -14.44 32.09 -3.06
C GLY A 435 -15.93 32.39 -2.97
N GLU A 436 -16.23 33.64 -2.60
CA GLU A 436 -17.61 34.13 -2.49
C GLU A 436 -18.26 34.36 -3.86
N SER A 437 -17.46 34.60 -4.91
CA SER A 437 -17.96 34.83 -6.27
C SER A 437 -18.57 33.54 -6.83
N ALA A 438 -17.81 32.44 -6.86
CA ALA A 438 -18.31 31.14 -7.27
C ALA A 438 -19.42 30.66 -6.31
N GLY A 439 -19.29 30.94 -5.01
CA GLY A 439 -20.35 30.68 -4.03
C GLY A 439 -21.67 31.40 -4.31
N GLY A 440 -21.64 32.64 -4.78
CA GLY A 440 -22.82 33.39 -5.19
C GLY A 440 -23.52 32.73 -6.38
N SER A 441 -22.75 32.38 -7.43
CA SER A 441 -23.25 31.70 -8.62
C SER A 441 -23.82 30.32 -8.30
N ALA A 442 -23.07 29.50 -7.55
CA ALA A 442 -23.50 28.17 -7.13
C ALA A 442 -24.77 28.23 -6.26
N LYS A 443 -24.86 29.22 -5.34
CA LYS A 443 -26.06 29.42 -4.52
C LYS A 443 -27.30 29.79 -5.33
N GLN A 444 -27.13 30.51 -6.44
CA GLN A 444 -28.23 30.86 -7.34
C GLN A 444 -28.66 29.70 -8.23
N GLY A 445 -27.70 28.89 -8.71
CA GLY A 445 -27.95 27.77 -9.63
C GLY A 445 -28.36 26.45 -8.97
N ARG A 446 -28.19 26.29 -7.66
CA ARG A 446 -28.45 25.03 -6.95
C ARG A 446 -29.92 24.65 -6.85
N ASP A 447 -30.19 23.34 -6.75
CA ASP A 447 -31.44 22.86 -6.14
C ASP A 447 -31.37 23.06 -4.61
N ARG A 448 -32.11 24.05 -4.11
CA ARG A 448 -32.15 24.38 -2.67
C ARG A 448 -32.68 23.22 -1.81
N ARG A 449 -33.38 22.26 -2.41
CA ARG A 449 -33.90 21.10 -1.71
C ARG A 449 -32.78 20.19 -1.25
N THR A 450 -31.82 19.88 -2.11
CA THR A 450 -30.80 18.85 -1.87
C THR A 450 -29.38 19.38 -1.78
N GLN A 451 -29.10 20.57 -2.29
CA GLN A 451 -27.72 21.04 -2.47
C GLN A 451 -27.37 22.18 -1.50
N ALA A 452 -26.38 21.95 -0.65
CA ALA A 452 -25.77 22.93 0.24
C ALA A 452 -24.48 23.51 -0.38
N ILE A 453 -24.19 24.79 -0.13
CA ILE A 453 -23.00 25.48 -0.67
C ILE A 453 -22.19 26.06 0.49
N LEU A 454 -20.89 25.74 0.53
CA LEU A 454 -19.92 26.27 1.48
C LEU A 454 -18.77 26.98 0.75
N PRO A 455 -18.78 28.33 0.67
CA PRO A 455 -17.71 29.08 0.07
C PRO A 455 -16.48 29.18 0.99
N LEU A 456 -15.30 28.92 0.43
CA LEU A 456 -14.02 29.09 1.09
C LEU A 456 -13.47 30.51 0.87
N ARG A 457 -12.76 31.06 1.86
CA ARG A 457 -12.04 32.33 1.69
C ARG A 457 -10.54 32.18 1.90
N GLY A 458 -9.78 32.74 0.97
CA GLY A 458 -8.32 32.77 1.03
C GLY A 458 -7.69 31.41 0.71
N LYS A 459 -6.37 31.32 0.89
CA LYS A 459 -5.63 30.08 0.65
C LYS A 459 -5.93 29.06 1.75
N VAL A 460 -6.30 27.85 1.36
CA VAL A 460 -6.50 26.73 2.29
C VAL A 460 -5.18 26.43 3.01
N LEU A 461 -5.24 26.16 4.31
CA LEU A 461 -4.06 25.78 5.09
C LEU A 461 -3.56 24.42 4.60
N ASN A 462 -2.25 24.30 4.35
CA ASN A 462 -1.64 23.01 4.07
C ASN A 462 -1.69 22.11 5.31
N ALA A 463 -2.60 21.14 5.26
CA ALA A 463 -2.91 20.24 6.35
C ALA A 463 -1.81 19.20 6.61
N GLU A 464 -0.93 18.93 5.64
CA GLU A 464 0.18 17.97 5.77
C GLU A 464 1.20 18.41 6.83
N GLN A 465 1.49 19.72 6.85
CA GLN A 465 2.49 20.31 7.74
C GLN A 465 1.89 20.87 9.03
N ALA A 466 0.57 20.96 9.11
CA ALA A 466 -0.15 21.50 10.26
C ALA A 466 -0.47 20.41 11.27
N THR A 467 -0.51 20.76 12.57
CA THR A 467 -1.03 19.87 13.62
C THR A 467 -2.55 19.95 13.67
N LEU A 468 -3.21 18.95 14.27
CA LEU A 468 -4.67 18.95 14.46
C LEU A 468 -5.19 20.24 15.13
N THR A 469 -4.45 20.76 16.11
CA THR A 469 -4.77 22.03 16.77
C THR A 469 -4.81 23.20 15.77
N LYS A 470 -3.77 23.34 14.94
CA LYS A 470 -3.70 24.41 13.91
C LYS A 470 -4.79 24.25 12.85
N VAL A 471 -5.13 23.01 12.51
CA VAL A 471 -6.22 22.72 11.57
C VAL A 471 -7.58 23.16 12.14
N LEU A 472 -7.81 22.96 13.44
CA LEU A 472 -9.06 23.36 14.09
C LEU A 472 -9.13 24.85 14.45
N GLU A 473 -7.98 25.51 14.61
CA GLU A 473 -7.87 26.98 14.67
C GLU A 473 -8.12 27.64 13.30
N ASN A 474 -7.91 26.93 12.20
CA ASN A 474 -8.22 27.43 10.87
C ASN A 474 -9.74 27.47 10.66
N GLN A 475 -10.28 28.67 10.47
CA GLN A 475 -11.72 28.87 10.36
C GLN A 475 -12.33 28.13 9.15
N GLU A 476 -11.65 28.06 8.00
CA GLU A 476 -12.19 27.43 6.80
C GLU A 476 -12.29 25.91 6.97
N LEU A 477 -11.23 25.26 7.47
CA LEU A 477 -11.24 23.81 7.76
C LEU A 477 -12.20 23.47 8.90
N SER A 478 -12.24 24.29 9.95
CA SER A 478 -13.19 24.15 11.07
C SER A 478 -14.65 24.29 10.60
N ASN A 479 -14.92 25.18 9.64
CA ASN A 479 -16.23 25.31 9.02
C ASN A 479 -16.62 24.06 8.23
N ILE A 480 -15.68 23.45 7.49
CA ILE A 480 -15.93 22.18 6.77
C ILE A 480 -16.32 21.10 7.77
N VAL A 481 -15.53 20.88 8.83
CA VAL A 481 -15.83 19.87 9.86
C VAL A 481 -17.19 20.11 10.51
N SER A 482 -17.49 21.37 10.82
CA SER A 482 -18.77 21.77 11.42
C SER A 482 -19.95 21.56 10.47
N ALA A 483 -19.76 21.80 9.17
CA ALA A 483 -20.79 21.56 8.15
C ALA A 483 -21.08 20.07 8.00
N LEU A 484 -20.04 19.22 7.96
CA LEU A 484 -20.17 17.76 7.84
C LEU A 484 -20.84 17.11 9.05
N GLY A 485 -20.58 17.61 10.26
CA GLY A 485 -21.16 17.10 11.51
C GLY A 485 -20.53 15.80 12.03
N THR A 486 -19.51 15.27 11.35
CA THR A 486 -18.90 13.98 11.66
C THR A 486 -17.91 14.02 12.83
N GLY A 487 -17.39 15.19 13.17
CA GLY A 487 -16.13 15.28 13.93
C GLY A 487 -14.91 15.10 13.02
N ILE A 488 -13.71 15.06 13.60
CA ILE A 488 -12.42 15.02 12.89
C ILE A 488 -11.48 13.98 13.50
N GLY A 489 -10.67 13.33 12.67
CA GLY A 489 -9.64 12.39 13.10
C GLY A 489 -10.23 11.21 13.87
N LYS A 490 -9.84 11.08 15.15
CA LYS A 490 -10.27 9.96 16.01
C LYS A 490 -11.73 10.08 16.49
N ASP A 491 -12.27 11.31 16.52
CA ASP A 491 -13.65 11.57 16.92
C ASP A 491 -14.62 11.54 15.73
N PHE A 492 -14.15 11.09 14.57
CA PHE A 492 -14.96 10.93 13.37
C PHE A 492 -16.02 9.85 13.57
N ASP A 493 -17.26 10.19 13.26
CA ASP A 493 -18.41 9.29 13.25
C ASP A 493 -19.22 9.55 11.99
N GLY A 494 -19.14 8.60 11.05
CA GLY A 494 -19.82 8.67 9.76
C GLY A 494 -21.35 8.59 9.88
N SER A 495 -21.89 8.05 10.97
CA SER A 495 -23.35 8.00 11.18
C SER A 495 -23.97 9.39 11.37
N ARG A 496 -23.15 10.38 11.75
CA ARG A 496 -23.54 11.79 11.90
C ARG A 496 -23.32 12.62 10.63
N LEU A 497 -22.86 12.00 9.55
CA LEU A 497 -22.59 12.70 8.31
C LEU A 497 -23.88 13.29 7.73
N ARG A 498 -23.87 14.59 7.50
CA ARG A 498 -25.06 15.32 7.01
C ARG A 498 -25.27 15.25 5.50
N TYR A 499 -24.21 14.97 4.74
CA TYR A 499 -24.23 14.95 3.28
C TYR A 499 -23.45 13.72 2.81
N HIS A 500 -24.12 12.76 2.17
CA HIS A 500 -23.45 11.57 1.64
C HIS A 500 -22.69 11.85 0.33
N LYS A 501 -22.87 13.05 -0.24
CA LYS A 501 -22.02 13.55 -1.32
C LYS A 501 -21.41 14.89 -0.95
N VAL A 502 -20.09 14.92 -0.82
CA VAL A 502 -19.30 16.13 -0.60
C VAL A 502 -18.48 16.37 -1.86
N ILE A 503 -18.73 17.48 -2.54
CA ILE A 503 -18.22 17.75 -3.89
C ILE A 503 -17.30 18.97 -3.81
N LEU A 504 -16.06 18.79 -4.27
CA LEU A 504 -15.10 19.87 -4.46
C LEU A 504 -15.33 20.49 -5.84
N LEU A 505 -15.86 21.72 -5.85
CA LEU A 505 -16.16 22.49 -7.07
C LEU A 505 -15.22 23.70 -7.13
N MET A 506 -14.04 23.48 -7.71
CA MET A 506 -12.99 24.49 -7.89
C MET A 506 -12.87 24.90 -9.36
N ASP A 507 -12.26 26.06 -9.62
CA ASP A 507 -12.05 26.50 -11.00
C ASP A 507 -11.01 25.63 -11.72
N ALA A 508 -11.15 25.46 -13.03
CA ALA A 508 -10.26 24.65 -13.86
C ALA A 508 -8.95 25.39 -14.22
N ASP A 509 -8.35 26.07 -13.25
CA ASP A 509 -7.10 26.83 -13.39
C ASP A 509 -6.04 26.35 -12.37
N SER A 510 -4.84 26.94 -12.39
CA SER A 510 -3.76 26.53 -11.50
C SER A 510 -4.08 26.70 -10.02
N ASP A 511 -4.88 27.72 -9.67
CA ASP A 511 -5.23 28.01 -8.28
C ASP A 511 -6.30 27.02 -7.77
N GLY A 512 -7.30 26.70 -8.60
CA GLY A 512 -8.30 25.68 -8.28
C GLY A 512 -7.71 24.28 -8.16
N HIS A 513 -6.74 23.90 -9.00
CA HIS A 513 -5.98 22.63 -8.84
C HIS A 513 -5.19 22.61 -7.52
N HIS A 514 -4.57 23.73 -7.14
CA HIS A 514 -3.81 23.84 -5.90
C HIS A 514 -4.74 23.73 -4.67
N ILE A 515 -5.88 24.43 -4.67
CA ILE A 515 -6.88 24.34 -3.60
C ILE A 515 -7.45 22.92 -3.48
N THR A 516 -7.76 22.29 -4.62
CA THR A 516 -8.22 20.90 -4.66
C THR A 516 -7.21 19.97 -4.00
N THR A 517 -5.92 20.13 -4.33
CA THR A 517 -4.84 19.34 -3.73
C THR A 517 -4.79 19.53 -2.20
N LEU A 518 -4.85 20.78 -1.72
CA LEU A 518 -4.82 21.08 -0.28
C LEU A 518 -6.02 20.50 0.47
N LEU A 519 -7.21 20.54 -0.13
CA LEU A 519 -8.42 19.94 0.44
C LEU A 519 -8.32 18.42 0.45
N LEU A 520 -7.85 17.80 -0.65
CA LEU A 520 -7.62 16.36 -0.70
C LEU A 520 -6.61 15.92 0.36
N THR A 521 -5.52 16.66 0.55
CA THR A 521 -4.56 16.43 1.64
C THR A 521 -5.25 16.52 3.01
N PHE A 522 -6.09 17.53 3.24
CA PHE A 522 -6.86 17.65 4.48
C PHE A 522 -7.78 16.44 4.73
N PHE A 523 -8.58 16.04 3.73
CA PHE A 523 -9.46 14.88 3.84
C PHE A 523 -8.66 13.59 4.04
N TYR A 524 -7.60 13.37 3.26
CA TYR A 524 -6.73 12.21 3.39
C TYR A 524 -6.11 12.11 4.79
N ARG A 525 -5.65 13.24 5.32
CA ARG A 525 -4.92 13.28 6.58
C ARG A 525 -5.81 13.17 7.81
N TYR A 526 -6.95 13.88 7.80
CA TYR A 526 -7.77 14.08 9.00
C TYR A 526 -9.16 13.46 8.92
N LEU A 527 -9.62 13.09 7.74
CA LEU A 527 -10.92 12.47 7.49
C LEU A 527 -10.80 11.32 6.46
N PRO A 528 -9.82 10.40 6.57
CA PRO A 528 -9.59 9.37 5.54
C PRO A 528 -10.82 8.48 5.32
N GLN A 529 -11.67 8.35 6.35
CA GLN A 529 -12.94 7.62 6.28
C GLN A 529 -13.91 8.24 5.26
N MET A 530 -13.85 9.55 4.98
CA MET A 530 -14.66 10.19 3.94
C MET A 530 -14.30 9.68 2.53
N ILE A 531 -13.00 9.44 2.30
CA ILE A 531 -12.49 8.90 1.04
C ILE A 531 -12.81 7.41 0.95
N ALA A 532 -12.50 6.65 2.01
CA ALA A 532 -12.75 5.21 2.06
C ALA A 532 -14.25 4.85 1.97
N GLY A 533 -15.12 5.71 2.53
CA GLY A 533 -16.57 5.58 2.45
C GLY A 533 -17.18 5.99 1.11
N GLY A 534 -16.39 6.55 0.19
CA GLY A 534 -16.86 6.99 -1.12
C GLY A 534 -17.77 8.21 -1.09
N TRP A 535 -17.65 9.09 -0.08
CA TRP A 535 -18.50 10.27 0.08
C TRP A 535 -17.89 11.56 -0.49
N LEU A 536 -16.60 11.55 -0.86
CA LEU A 536 -15.89 12.70 -1.40
C LEU A 536 -15.77 12.61 -2.93
N TYR A 537 -16.11 13.69 -3.62
CA TYR A 537 -16.13 13.80 -5.07
C TYR A 537 -15.44 15.09 -5.53
N ILE A 538 -15.00 15.13 -6.78
CA ILE A 538 -14.47 16.32 -7.46
C ILE A 538 -15.37 16.54 -8.69
N ALA A 539 -15.84 17.77 -8.89
CA ALA A 539 -16.72 18.13 -9.99
C ALA A 539 -15.98 18.28 -11.32
#